data_AF-A0A099T275-F1
#
_entry.id   AF-A0A099T275-F1
#
_cell.length_a   1.000
_cell.length_b   1.000
_cell.length_c   1.000
_cell.angle_alpha   90.00
_cell.angle_beta   90.00
_cell.angle_gamma   90.00
#
_symmetry.space_group_name_H-M   'P 1'
#
loop_
_entity.id
_entity.type
_entity.pdbx_description
1 polymer ?
#
loop_
_entity_poly.entity_id
_entity_poly.type
_entity_poly.pdbx_seq_one_letter_code
_entity_poly.pdbx_strand_id
1 'polypeptide(L)'
;MDSLIEDLDNENESIRSNAMDELVGMGDEKTIGSLVQVVQNEDNSIEMRKNAITTLGKIGDNSTTDLLLDISMNESENKYLRMASILALGDIGDEEALESLRELNYGDDGLILYHAAYVLAPLNDTYEVYGTYGELPYPLTEEQRSYRNNVGEIVFGVNYSEFPAIDDNSSRGVGHVAKTGYIQIMSDVDPGTSSMDEMYRIISTEAEKRGVYQVPVRFVHGTFSFA
;
A
#
# COMPACT_ATOMS: atom_id res chain seq x y z
N MET A 1 -0.60 26.00 20.15
CA MET A 1 -0.99 25.68 18.76
C MET A 1 0.06 26.24 17.81
N ASP A 2 0.26 27.55 17.69
CA ASP A 2 1.22 28.14 16.74
C ASP A 2 2.65 27.57 16.89
N SER A 3 3.17 27.46 18.12
CA SER A 3 4.47 26.81 18.39
C SER A 3 4.51 25.34 17.98
N LEU A 4 3.39 24.60 18.12
CA LEU A 4 3.32 23.19 17.70
C LEU A 4 3.31 23.08 16.18
N ILE A 5 2.66 24.02 15.49
CA ILE A 5 2.68 24.11 14.03
C ILE A 5 4.10 24.38 13.53
N GLU A 6 4.83 25.31 14.14
CA GLU A 6 6.24 25.58 13.81
C GLU A 6 7.13 24.35 14.06
N ASP A 7 6.87 23.62 15.15
CA ASP A 7 7.63 22.41 15.50
C ASP A 7 7.44 21.24 14.53
N LEU A 8 6.49 21.32 13.58
CA LEU A 8 6.37 20.33 12.49
C LEU A 8 7.59 20.31 11.56
N ASP A 9 8.39 21.39 11.52
CA ASP A 9 9.63 21.49 10.73
C ASP A 9 10.90 21.46 11.61
N ASN A 10 10.76 21.14 12.90
CA ASN A 10 11.89 21.17 13.83
C ASN A 10 12.98 20.17 13.38
N GLU A 11 14.27 20.50 13.43
CA GLU A 11 15.33 19.57 13.04
C GLU A 11 15.36 18.31 13.92
N ASN A 12 14.91 18.41 15.17
CA ASN A 12 14.85 17.28 16.10
C ASN A 12 13.57 16.46 15.89
N GLU A 13 13.74 15.22 15.45
CA GLU A 13 12.65 14.26 15.21
C GLU A 13 11.75 14.04 16.43
N SER A 14 12.31 14.01 17.64
CA SER A 14 11.49 13.83 18.86
C SER A 14 10.58 15.02 19.11
N ILE A 15 11.03 16.24 18.77
CA ILE A 15 10.20 17.44 18.90
C ILE A 15 9.09 17.42 17.84
N ARG A 16 9.42 17.09 16.59
CA ARG A 16 8.41 16.95 15.51
C ARG A 16 7.34 15.94 15.88
N SER A 17 7.73 14.74 16.32
CA SER A 17 6.79 13.68 16.70
C SER A 17 5.89 14.08 17.87
N ASN A 18 6.44 14.72 18.91
CA ASN A 18 5.63 15.23 20.02
C ASN A 18 4.63 16.30 19.56
N ALA A 19 5.06 17.21 18.68
CA ALA A 19 4.17 18.25 18.15
C ALA A 19 3.01 17.64 17.35
N MET A 20 3.31 16.66 16.49
CA MET A 20 2.29 15.91 15.76
C MET A 20 1.30 15.21 16.71
N ASP A 21 1.81 14.49 17.72
CA ASP A 21 0.95 13.75 18.67
C ASP A 21 0.07 14.71 19.50
N GLU A 22 0.59 15.87 19.91
CA GLU A 22 -0.20 16.91 20.57
C GLU A 22 -1.27 17.50 19.65
N LEU A 23 -0.95 17.76 18.38
CA LEU A 23 -1.92 18.27 17.39
C LEU A 23 -3.02 17.24 17.07
N VAL A 24 -2.67 15.95 16.98
CA VAL A 24 -3.65 14.86 16.88
C VAL A 24 -4.56 14.83 18.10
N GLY A 25 -3.99 14.97 19.31
CA GLY A 25 -4.76 15.02 20.56
C GLY A 25 -5.70 16.22 20.67
N MET A 26 -5.40 17.32 19.96
CA MET A 26 -6.29 18.48 19.85
C MET A 26 -7.44 18.21 18.88
N GLY A 27 -7.12 17.83 17.64
CA GLY A 27 -8.09 17.34 16.64
C GLY A 27 -9.31 18.23 16.34
N ASP A 28 -9.35 19.46 16.84
CA ASP A 28 -10.50 20.35 16.67
C ASP A 28 -10.48 21.05 15.30
N GLU A 29 -11.64 21.58 14.89
CA GLU A 29 -11.82 22.25 13.59
C GLU A 29 -10.76 23.34 13.35
N LYS A 30 -10.35 24.04 14.42
CA LYS A 30 -9.31 25.07 14.36
C LYS A 30 -7.94 24.47 14.05
N THR A 31 -7.58 23.38 14.71
CA THR A 31 -6.33 22.64 14.50
C THR A 31 -6.27 22.08 13.08
N ILE A 32 -7.37 21.47 12.62
CA ILE A 32 -7.51 20.99 11.24
C ILE A 32 -7.32 22.14 10.25
N GLY A 33 -8.00 23.27 10.45
CA GLY A 33 -7.85 24.45 9.60
C GLY A 33 -6.41 25.00 9.56
N SER A 34 -5.70 25.02 10.69
CA SER A 34 -4.29 25.40 10.73
C SER A 34 -3.38 24.42 9.97
N LEU A 35 -3.62 23.11 10.10
CA LEU A 35 -2.87 22.10 9.36
C LEU A 35 -3.12 22.20 7.85
N VAL A 36 -4.36 22.42 7.42
CA VAL A 36 -4.71 22.67 6.01
C VAL A 36 -3.93 23.86 5.45
N GLN A 37 -3.84 24.96 6.21
CA GLN A 37 -3.03 26.12 5.80
C GLN A 37 -1.54 25.78 5.64
N VAL A 38 -0.99 24.94 6.53
CA VAL A 38 0.40 24.48 6.41
C VAL A 38 0.60 23.67 5.13
N VAL A 39 -0.33 22.77 4.82
CA VAL A 39 -0.27 21.90 3.63
C VAL A 39 -0.36 22.70 2.33
N GLN A 40 -1.22 23.71 2.28
CA GLN A 40 -1.45 24.53 1.07
C GLN A 40 -0.39 25.62 0.83
N ASN A 41 0.38 25.99 1.86
CA ASN A 41 1.40 27.03 1.70
C ASN A 41 2.67 26.46 1.06
N GLU A 42 2.91 26.80 -0.21
CA GLU A 42 4.09 26.37 -0.97
C GLU A 42 5.42 26.93 -0.45
N ASP A 43 5.39 28.00 0.35
CA ASP A 43 6.61 28.54 0.99
C ASP A 43 7.10 27.65 2.15
N ASN A 44 6.26 26.75 2.67
CA ASN A 44 6.65 25.81 3.71
C ASN A 44 7.55 24.71 3.15
N SER A 45 8.43 24.20 4.01
CA SER A 45 9.28 23.06 3.65
C SER A 45 8.44 21.83 3.28
N ILE A 46 8.99 20.97 2.40
CA ILE A 46 8.37 19.69 2.07
C ILE A 46 8.18 18.82 3.32
N GLU A 47 9.12 18.89 4.27
CA GLU A 47 9.05 18.11 5.51
C GLU A 47 7.90 18.58 6.39
N MET A 48 7.74 19.90 6.56
CA MET A 48 6.65 20.51 7.31
C MET A 48 5.28 20.16 6.70
N ARG A 49 5.14 20.32 5.37
CA ARG A 49 3.90 19.98 4.63
C ARG A 49 3.57 18.49 4.77
N LYS A 50 4.58 17.61 4.66
CA LYS A 50 4.43 16.15 4.83
C LYS A 50 3.98 15.79 6.25
N ASN A 51 4.56 16.41 7.27
CA ASN A 51 4.19 16.17 8.67
C ASN A 51 2.78 16.69 8.97
N ALA A 52 2.39 17.82 8.39
CA ALA A 52 1.01 18.30 8.48
C ALA A 52 0.01 17.34 7.82
N ILE A 53 0.29 16.84 6.61
CA ILE A 53 -0.52 15.80 5.94
C ILE A 53 -0.66 14.54 6.82
N THR A 54 0.46 14.07 7.37
CA THR A 54 0.46 12.87 8.23
C THR A 54 -0.37 13.10 9.50
N THR A 55 -0.31 14.31 10.06
CA THR A 55 -1.10 14.71 11.23
C THR A 55 -2.59 14.74 10.89
N LEU A 56 -2.98 15.29 9.73
CA LEU A 56 -4.36 15.27 9.24
C LEU A 56 -4.90 13.84 9.07
N GLY A 57 -4.10 12.95 8.48
CA GLY A 57 -4.44 11.53 8.35
C GLY A 57 -4.74 10.87 9.70
N LYS A 58 -3.86 11.09 10.68
CA LYS A 58 -4.04 10.58 12.06
C LYS A 58 -5.23 11.19 12.80
N ILE A 59 -5.60 12.44 12.50
CA ILE A 59 -6.81 13.06 13.05
C ILE A 59 -8.07 12.36 12.51
N GLY A 60 -8.04 11.95 11.23
CA GLY A 60 -9.11 11.15 10.63
C GLY A 60 -10.36 11.95 10.26
N ASP A 61 -10.25 13.26 10.01
CA ASP A 61 -11.38 14.10 9.66
C ASP A 61 -11.63 14.12 8.13
N ASN A 62 -12.79 13.59 7.72
CA ASN A 62 -13.20 13.49 6.31
C ASN A 62 -13.30 14.85 5.60
N SER A 63 -13.37 15.99 6.31
CA SER A 63 -13.38 17.31 5.67
C SER A 63 -12.07 17.63 4.94
N THR A 64 -11.01 16.85 5.18
CA THR A 64 -9.69 17.03 4.55
C THR A 64 -9.47 16.13 3.34
N THR A 65 -10.39 15.20 3.10
CA THR A 65 -10.29 14.19 2.04
C THR A 65 -10.08 14.80 0.66
N ASP A 66 -10.88 15.80 0.26
CA ASP A 66 -10.76 16.44 -1.06
C ASP A 66 -9.37 17.06 -1.27
N LEU A 67 -8.84 17.76 -0.27
CA LEU A 67 -7.50 18.34 -0.32
C LEU A 67 -6.42 17.27 -0.51
N LEU A 68 -6.51 16.18 0.26
CA LEU A 68 -5.53 15.09 0.18
C LEU A 68 -5.62 14.36 -1.15
N LEU A 69 -6.83 14.21 -1.70
CA LEU A 69 -7.04 13.62 -3.02
C LEU A 69 -6.41 14.49 -4.11
N ASP A 70 -6.67 15.81 -4.10
CA ASP A 70 -6.07 16.77 -5.02
C ASP A 70 -4.53 16.70 -5.00
N ILE A 71 -3.93 16.64 -3.81
CA ILE A 71 -2.48 16.52 -3.66
C ILE A 71 -1.99 15.17 -4.20
N SER A 72 -2.68 14.06 -3.91
CA SER A 72 -2.26 12.73 -4.36
C SER A 72 -2.26 12.59 -5.89
N MET A 73 -3.22 13.22 -6.56
CA MET A 73 -3.42 13.14 -8.01
C MET A 73 -2.64 14.21 -8.81
N ASN A 74 -2.10 15.23 -8.16
CA ASN A 74 -1.34 16.28 -8.82
C ASN A 74 0.06 15.79 -9.24
N GLU A 75 0.25 15.43 -10.51
CA GLU A 75 1.54 14.98 -11.06
C GLU A 75 2.69 16.01 -10.94
N SER A 76 2.37 17.31 -10.79
CA SER A 76 3.37 18.37 -10.60
C SER A 76 3.79 18.54 -9.15
N GLU A 77 3.09 17.92 -8.20
CA GLU A 77 3.39 18.00 -6.77
C GLU A 77 4.59 17.11 -6.39
N ASN A 78 5.25 17.48 -5.31
CA ASN A 78 6.34 16.70 -4.75
C ASN A 78 5.91 15.27 -4.42
N LYS A 79 6.63 14.29 -4.96
CA LYS A 79 6.31 12.87 -4.80
C LYS A 79 6.11 12.42 -3.33
N TYR A 80 6.82 13.00 -2.38
CA TYR A 80 6.69 12.63 -0.96
C TYR A 80 5.39 13.17 -0.36
N LEU A 81 4.91 14.32 -0.82
CA LEU A 81 3.60 14.87 -0.43
C LEU A 81 2.45 14.07 -1.05
N ARG A 82 2.60 13.66 -2.32
CA ARG A 82 1.65 12.73 -2.97
C ARG A 82 1.53 11.43 -2.17
N MET A 83 2.65 10.80 -1.83
CA MET A 83 2.68 9.56 -1.02
C MET A 83 2.08 9.76 0.38
N ALA A 84 2.44 10.84 1.07
CA ALA A 84 1.89 11.13 2.39
C ALA A 84 0.38 11.33 2.33
N SER A 85 -0.14 11.96 1.28
CA SER A 85 -1.58 12.21 1.13
C SER A 85 -2.34 10.92 0.87
N ILE A 86 -1.79 10.01 0.05
CA ILE A 86 -2.35 8.67 -0.15
C ILE A 86 -2.47 7.91 1.17
N LEU A 87 -1.43 7.95 2.02
CA LEU A 87 -1.49 7.29 3.32
C LEU A 87 -2.46 7.95 4.28
N ALA A 88 -2.49 9.28 4.31
CA ALA A 88 -3.45 10.01 5.11
C ALA A 88 -4.89 9.68 4.72
N LEU A 89 -5.19 9.53 3.43
CA LEU A 89 -6.49 9.02 2.95
C LEU A 89 -6.78 7.60 3.47
N GLY A 90 -5.76 6.73 3.50
CA GLY A 90 -5.88 5.39 4.09
C GLY A 90 -6.16 5.40 5.59
N ASP A 91 -5.50 6.29 6.33
CA ASP A 91 -5.71 6.46 7.77
C ASP A 91 -7.09 7.05 8.09
N ILE A 92 -7.59 7.97 7.25
CA ILE A 92 -8.96 8.52 7.34
C ILE A 92 -10.00 7.43 7.04
N GLY A 93 -9.76 6.59 6.04
CA GLY A 93 -10.63 5.48 5.69
C GLY A 93 -11.90 5.89 4.94
N ASP A 94 -11.89 7.06 4.28
CA ASP A 94 -12.98 7.49 3.40
C ASP A 94 -12.99 6.63 2.12
N GLU A 95 -13.93 5.68 2.06
CA GLU A 95 -14.00 4.71 0.96
C GLU A 95 -14.16 5.36 -0.42
N GLU A 96 -14.91 6.46 -0.53
CA GLU A 96 -15.17 7.13 -1.82
C GLU A 96 -13.89 7.77 -2.37
N ALA A 97 -13.12 8.42 -1.50
CA ALA A 97 -11.85 9.01 -1.90
C ALA A 97 -10.75 8.00 -2.13
N LEU A 98 -10.72 6.92 -1.34
CA LEU A 98 -9.83 5.81 -1.61
C LEU A 98 -10.13 5.19 -2.99
N GLU A 99 -11.39 4.99 -3.34
CA GLU A 99 -11.78 4.44 -4.64
C GLU A 99 -11.30 5.30 -5.81
N SER A 100 -11.28 6.63 -5.64
CA SER A 100 -10.72 7.58 -6.62
C SER A 100 -9.23 7.34 -6.91
N LEU A 101 -8.45 6.81 -5.96
CA LEU A 101 -7.03 6.48 -6.18
C LEU A 101 -6.80 5.37 -7.22
N ARG A 102 -7.84 4.68 -7.68
CA ARG A 102 -7.74 3.72 -8.80
C ARG A 102 -7.41 4.37 -10.14
N GLU A 103 -7.69 5.67 -10.28
CA GLU A 103 -7.42 6.43 -11.50
C GLU A 103 -5.92 6.75 -11.70
N LEU A 104 -5.08 6.54 -10.68
CA LEU A 104 -3.63 6.67 -10.79
C LEU A 104 -3.06 5.77 -11.90
N ASN A 105 -2.22 6.35 -12.76
CA ASN A 105 -1.83 5.74 -14.03
C ASN A 105 -0.44 5.07 -13.95
N TYR A 106 -0.10 4.23 -14.94
CA TYR A 106 1.20 3.55 -14.99
C TYR A 106 2.41 4.47 -15.22
N GLY A 107 2.20 5.73 -15.57
CA GLY A 107 3.22 6.78 -15.63
C GLY A 107 3.57 7.38 -14.25
N ASP A 108 2.75 7.11 -13.22
CA ASP A 108 3.08 7.47 -11.84
C ASP A 108 4.29 6.68 -11.32
N ASP A 109 5.03 7.28 -10.39
CA ASP A 109 6.14 6.62 -9.70
C ASP A 109 5.63 5.30 -9.07
N GLY A 110 6.31 4.19 -9.34
CA GLY A 110 5.89 2.87 -8.83
C GLY A 110 5.80 2.81 -7.30
N LEU A 111 6.43 3.75 -6.58
CA LEU A 111 6.23 3.92 -5.15
C LEU A 111 4.87 4.54 -4.81
N ILE A 112 4.38 5.52 -5.59
CA ILE A 112 3.04 6.10 -5.44
C ILE A 112 1.97 5.03 -5.67
N LEU A 113 2.10 4.25 -6.75
CA LEU A 113 1.17 3.15 -7.04
C LEU A 113 1.16 2.07 -5.95
N TYR A 114 2.31 1.83 -5.30
CA TYR A 114 2.41 0.92 -4.16
C TYR A 114 1.64 1.43 -2.94
N HIS A 115 1.76 2.72 -2.62
CA HIS A 115 1.01 3.32 -1.51
C HIS A 115 -0.50 3.27 -1.79
N ALA A 116 -0.90 3.59 -3.03
CA ALA A 116 -2.30 3.54 -3.43
C ALA A 116 -2.87 2.12 -3.30
N ALA A 117 -2.14 1.11 -3.77
CA ALA A 117 -2.57 -0.28 -3.61
C ALA A 117 -2.60 -0.76 -2.16
N TYR A 118 -1.69 -0.26 -1.32
CA TYR A 118 -1.71 -0.56 0.11
C TYR A 118 -3.01 -0.05 0.75
N VAL A 119 -3.37 1.22 0.53
CA VAL A 119 -4.59 1.80 1.12
C VAL A 119 -5.88 1.30 0.47
N LEU A 120 -5.82 0.84 -0.78
CA LEU A 120 -6.93 0.19 -1.48
C LEU A 120 -7.09 -1.30 -1.12
N ALA A 121 -6.10 -1.92 -0.47
CA ALA A 121 -6.15 -3.36 -0.20
C ALA A 121 -7.37 -3.75 0.65
N PRO A 122 -7.74 -3.01 1.72
CA PRO A 122 -8.95 -3.30 2.48
C PRO A 122 -10.25 -3.18 1.66
N LEU A 123 -10.31 -2.28 0.67
CA LEU A 123 -11.48 -2.13 -0.21
C LEU A 123 -11.59 -3.26 -1.26
N ASN A 124 -10.47 -3.92 -1.54
CA ASN A 124 -10.34 -4.96 -2.57
C ASN A 124 -10.51 -6.37 -2.04
N ASP A 125 -10.90 -6.56 -0.77
CA ASP A 125 -11.21 -7.88 -0.20
C ASP A 125 -12.50 -8.44 -0.81
N THR A 126 -12.41 -8.75 -2.10
CA THR A 126 -13.35 -9.52 -2.90
C THR A 126 -12.95 -10.99 -2.95
N TYR A 127 -11.73 -11.31 -2.49
CA TYR A 127 -11.20 -12.66 -2.43
C TYR A 127 -11.02 -13.10 -0.98
N GLU A 128 -11.58 -14.25 -0.64
CA GLU A 128 -11.36 -14.87 0.67
C GLU A 128 -9.94 -15.45 0.72
N VAL A 129 -9.13 -14.96 1.64
CA VAL A 129 -7.77 -15.47 1.88
C VAL A 129 -7.84 -16.64 2.85
N TYR A 130 -7.56 -17.84 2.37
CA TYR A 130 -7.54 -19.04 3.22
C TYR A 130 -6.12 -19.40 3.70
N GLY A 131 -5.06 -18.87 3.09
CA GLY A 131 -3.69 -19.10 3.55
C GLY A 131 -2.67 -18.09 3.04
N THR A 132 -1.64 -17.80 3.85
CA THR A 132 -0.55 -16.88 3.48
C THR A 132 0.80 -17.42 3.93
N TYR A 133 1.81 -17.29 3.07
CA TYR A 133 3.20 -17.56 3.39
C TYR A 133 4.01 -16.28 3.23
N GLY A 134 4.64 -15.87 4.32
CA GLY A 134 5.33 -14.58 4.39
C GLY A 134 4.38 -13.39 4.43
N GLU A 135 4.95 -12.23 4.75
CA GLU A 135 4.25 -10.94 4.76
C GLU A 135 5.10 -9.92 4.03
N LEU A 136 4.44 -8.97 3.35
CA LEU A 136 5.11 -7.76 2.89
C LEU A 136 4.90 -6.70 3.95
N PRO A 137 5.97 -6.31 4.68
CA PRO A 137 5.85 -5.22 5.63
C PRO A 137 5.60 -3.93 4.86
N TYR A 138 4.78 -3.08 5.46
CA TYR A 138 4.61 -1.72 5.00
C TYR A 138 5.36 -0.77 5.96
N PRO A 139 6.22 0.15 5.47
CA PRO A 139 6.66 0.32 4.08
C PRO A 139 7.71 -0.74 3.65
N LEU A 140 7.82 -1.02 2.35
CA LEU A 140 8.83 -1.95 1.82
C LEU A 140 10.25 -1.41 2.03
N THR A 141 11.19 -2.30 2.36
CA THR A 141 12.64 -2.03 2.23
C THR A 141 13.04 -1.83 0.77
N GLU A 142 14.26 -1.32 0.51
CA GLU A 142 14.78 -1.17 -0.85
C GLU A 142 14.85 -2.51 -1.61
N GLU A 143 15.32 -3.55 -0.92
CA GLU A 143 15.34 -4.91 -1.43
C GLU A 143 13.93 -5.41 -1.80
N GLN A 144 12.96 -5.19 -0.92
CA GLN A 144 11.58 -5.59 -1.17
C GLN A 144 10.92 -4.78 -2.32
N ARG A 145 11.28 -3.51 -2.50
CA ARG A 145 10.85 -2.71 -3.67
C ARG A 145 11.45 -3.27 -4.97
N SER A 146 12.71 -3.67 -4.93
CA SER A 146 13.36 -4.34 -6.07
C SER A 146 12.66 -5.66 -6.41
N TYR A 147 12.36 -6.49 -5.40
CA TYR A 147 11.56 -7.69 -5.56
C TYR A 147 10.19 -7.38 -6.19
N ARG A 148 9.42 -6.47 -5.61
CA ARG A 148 8.08 -6.09 -6.08
C ARG A 148 8.10 -5.71 -7.57
N ASN A 149 9.08 -4.90 -7.99
CA ASN A 149 9.20 -4.46 -9.38
C ASN A 149 9.50 -5.59 -10.37
N ASN A 150 10.04 -6.72 -9.88
CA ASN A 150 10.45 -7.86 -10.71
C ASN A 150 9.64 -9.13 -10.42
N VAL A 151 8.59 -9.06 -9.59
CA VAL A 151 7.82 -10.24 -9.17
C VAL A 151 7.20 -10.99 -10.37
N GLY A 152 6.88 -10.27 -11.45
CA GLY A 152 6.42 -10.88 -12.71
C GLY A 152 7.41 -11.90 -13.26
N GLU A 153 8.71 -11.64 -13.21
CA GLU A 153 9.77 -12.55 -13.68
C GLU A 153 9.83 -13.86 -12.88
N ILE A 154 9.42 -13.82 -11.61
CA ILE A 154 9.29 -15.02 -10.78
C ILE A 154 8.04 -15.80 -11.24
N VAL A 155 6.89 -15.13 -11.35
CA VAL A 155 5.63 -15.78 -11.76
C VAL A 155 5.71 -16.37 -13.18
N PHE A 156 6.38 -15.72 -14.11
CA PHE A 156 6.60 -16.24 -15.46
C PHE A 156 7.68 -17.34 -15.54
N GLY A 157 8.58 -17.40 -14.57
CA GLY A 157 9.62 -18.43 -14.49
C GLY A 157 9.14 -19.75 -13.87
N VAL A 158 8.03 -19.74 -13.13
CA VAL A 158 7.48 -20.92 -12.47
C VAL A 158 6.98 -21.94 -13.51
N ASN A 159 7.42 -23.19 -13.36
CA ASN A 159 6.90 -24.30 -14.14
C ASN A 159 5.58 -24.82 -13.54
N TYR A 160 4.45 -24.37 -14.09
CA TYR A 160 3.11 -24.74 -13.64
C TYR A 160 2.81 -26.24 -13.66
N SER A 161 3.52 -27.02 -14.48
CA SER A 161 3.34 -28.48 -14.53
C SER A 161 3.88 -29.20 -13.29
N GLU A 162 4.72 -28.55 -12.48
CA GLU A 162 5.25 -29.09 -11.23
C GLU A 162 4.30 -28.90 -10.04
N PHE A 163 3.24 -28.09 -10.20
CA PHE A 163 2.29 -27.87 -9.13
C PHE A 163 1.47 -29.15 -8.85
N PRO A 164 1.19 -29.47 -7.58
CA PRO A 164 0.40 -30.64 -7.23
C PRO A 164 -1.00 -30.55 -7.85
N ALA A 165 -1.61 -31.70 -8.14
CA ALA A 165 -3.03 -31.74 -8.46
C ALA A 165 -3.84 -31.32 -7.22
N ILE A 166 -4.91 -30.55 -7.45
CA ILE A 166 -5.89 -30.21 -6.42
C ILE A 166 -7.20 -30.84 -6.90
N ASP A 167 -7.77 -31.74 -6.10
CA ASP A 167 -9.00 -32.42 -6.44
C ASP A 167 -10.15 -31.41 -6.62
N ASP A 168 -11.03 -31.68 -7.59
CA ASP A 168 -12.18 -30.84 -7.96
C ASP A 168 -11.85 -29.39 -8.39
N ASN A 169 -10.57 -29.05 -8.52
CA ASN A 169 -10.14 -27.74 -8.99
C ASN A 169 -10.26 -27.64 -10.52
N SER A 170 -11.28 -26.92 -10.96
CA SER A 170 -11.52 -26.68 -12.39
C SER A 170 -10.79 -25.44 -12.90
N SER A 171 -10.46 -24.52 -11.98
CA SER A 171 -9.96 -23.18 -12.27
C SER A 171 -8.84 -22.81 -11.30
N ARG A 172 -7.59 -22.94 -11.77
CA ARG A 172 -6.40 -22.50 -11.04
C ARG A 172 -5.58 -21.53 -11.86
N GLY A 173 -5.12 -20.46 -11.21
CA GLY A 173 -4.15 -19.56 -11.81
C GLY A 173 -3.20 -18.97 -10.79
N VAL A 174 -2.01 -18.62 -11.26
CA VAL A 174 -1.03 -17.86 -10.48
C VAL A 174 -0.88 -16.52 -11.15
N GLY A 175 -1.02 -15.47 -10.35
CA GLY A 175 -0.80 -14.10 -10.76
C GLY A 175 0.08 -13.38 -9.75
N HIS A 176 0.28 -12.11 -9.98
CA HIS A 176 0.85 -11.22 -8.97
C HIS A 176 0.07 -9.92 -8.98
N VAL A 177 -0.03 -9.31 -7.81
CA VAL A 177 -0.52 -7.95 -7.68
C VAL A 177 0.68 -7.04 -7.87
N ALA A 178 0.92 -6.59 -9.11
CA ALA A 178 2.06 -5.74 -9.46
C ALA A 178 2.27 -4.57 -8.49
N LYS A 179 1.16 -4.02 -7.99
CA LYS A 179 1.21 -2.89 -7.06
C LYS A 179 1.65 -3.25 -5.65
N THR A 180 1.34 -4.44 -5.11
CA THR A 180 1.74 -4.83 -3.75
C THR A 180 2.96 -5.74 -3.72
N GLY A 181 3.20 -6.53 -4.78
CA GLY A 181 4.27 -7.53 -4.84
C GLY A 181 3.86 -8.90 -4.33
N TYR A 182 2.61 -9.09 -3.91
CA TYR A 182 2.10 -10.42 -3.56
C TYR A 182 1.96 -11.28 -4.81
N ILE A 183 2.46 -12.52 -4.73
CA ILE A 183 2.07 -13.58 -5.65
C ILE A 183 0.75 -14.14 -5.13
N GLN A 184 -0.23 -14.24 -6.02
CA GLN A 184 -1.54 -14.79 -5.72
C GLN A 184 -1.72 -16.12 -6.42
N ILE A 185 -2.01 -17.15 -5.65
CA ILE A 185 -2.49 -18.43 -6.16
C ILE A 185 -3.99 -18.46 -5.95
N MET A 186 -4.73 -18.41 -7.06
CA MET A 186 -6.19 -18.40 -7.06
C MET A 186 -6.72 -19.78 -7.38
N SER A 187 -7.75 -20.18 -6.64
CA SER A 187 -8.41 -21.47 -6.78
C SER A 187 -9.91 -21.35 -6.47
N ASP A 188 -10.74 -22.09 -7.20
CA ASP A 188 -12.18 -22.23 -6.92
C ASP A 188 -12.46 -23.23 -5.78
N VAL A 189 -11.48 -24.04 -5.39
CA VAL A 189 -11.52 -24.97 -4.26
C VAL A 189 -10.38 -24.67 -3.29
N ASP A 190 -10.62 -24.74 -1.98
CA ASP A 190 -9.58 -24.58 -0.95
C ASP A 190 -8.57 -25.74 -0.99
N PRO A 191 -7.31 -25.51 -1.41
CA PRO A 191 -6.27 -26.53 -1.37
C PRO A 191 -5.87 -26.87 0.07
N GLY A 192 -5.73 -28.17 0.35
CA GLY A 192 -5.16 -28.61 1.62
C GLY A 192 -3.75 -28.07 1.87
N THR A 193 -3.35 -27.96 3.14
CA THR A 193 -2.06 -27.39 3.57
C THR A 193 -0.86 -28.01 2.87
N SER A 194 -0.83 -29.34 2.68
CA SER A 194 0.28 -29.99 1.99
C SER A 194 0.42 -29.56 0.53
N SER A 195 -0.69 -29.31 -0.16
CA SER A 195 -0.67 -28.76 -1.52
C SER A 195 -0.20 -27.31 -1.53
N MET A 196 -0.62 -26.51 -0.54
CA MET A 196 -0.13 -25.13 -0.37
C MET A 196 1.37 -25.07 -0.10
N ASP A 197 1.89 -25.92 0.80
CA ASP A 197 3.32 -26.00 1.12
C ASP A 197 4.15 -26.34 -0.13
N GLU A 198 3.68 -27.28 -0.95
CA GLU A 198 4.38 -27.68 -2.17
C GLU A 198 4.34 -26.58 -3.23
N MET A 199 3.19 -25.93 -3.44
CA MET A 199 3.08 -24.79 -4.35
C MET A 199 3.99 -23.63 -3.90
N TYR A 200 4.02 -23.32 -2.60
CA TYR A 200 4.91 -22.31 -2.04
C TYR A 200 6.38 -22.66 -2.27
N ARG A 201 6.77 -23.92 -2.05
CA ARG A 201 8.15 -24.39 -2.29
C ARG A 201 8.59 -24.16 -3.74
N ILE A 202 7.72 -24.41 -4.71
CA ILE A 202 8.04 -24.20 -6.14
C ILE A 202 8.29 -22.71 -6.41
N ILE A 203 7.42 -21.84 -5.91
CA ILE A 203 7.57 -20.38 -6.04
C ILE A 203 8.86 -19.90 -5.35
N SER A 204 9.11 -20.32 -4.11
CA SER A 204 10.32 -19.97 -3.36
C SER A 204 11.58 -20.39 -4.11
N THR A 205 11.61 -21.61 -4.65
CA THR A 205 12.75 -22.13 -5.41
C THR A 205 13.02 -21.28 -6.65
N GLU A 206 11.99 -20.80 -7.34
CA GLU A 206 12.15 -19.96 -8.51
C GLU A 206 12.67 -18.55 -8.16
N ALA A 207 12.21 -18.00 -7.04
CA ALA A 207 12.67 -16.71 -6.54
C ALA A 207 14.11 -16.74 -6.02
N GLU A 208 14.51 -17.82 -5.36
CA GLU A 208 15.88 -18.01 -4.84
C GLU A 208 16.92 -18.01 -5.95
N LYS A 209 16.59 -18.52 -7.15
CA LYS A 209 17.47 -18.42 -8.35
C LYS A 209 17.80 -16.97 -8.72
N ARG A 210 16.98 -16.01 -8.26
CA ARG A 210 17.12 -14.56 -8.49
C ARG A 210 17.58 -13.81 -7.24
N GLY A 211 17.98 -14.53 -6.19
CA GLY A 211 18.47 -13.94 -4.93
C GLY A 211 17.37 -13.34 -4.07
N VAL A 212 16.10 -13.67 -4.31
CA VAL A 212 14.97 -13.25 -3.48
C VAL A 212 14.62 -14.37 -2.53
N TYR A 213 14.53 -14.05 -1.24
CA TYR A 213 14.17 -14.98 -0.18
C TYR A 213 12.89 -14.53 0.51
N GLN A 214 12.13 -15.49 1.07
CA GLN A 214 10.88 -15.22 1.81
C GLN A 214 9.82 -14.50 0.96
N VAL A 215 9.48 -15.09 -0.18
CA VAL A 215 8.52 -14.52 -1.13
C VAL A 215 7.11 -14.51 -0.50
N PRO A 216 6.41 -13.37 -0.50
CA PRO A 216 5.04 -13.28 -0.02
C PRO A 216 4.05 -13.93 -1.00
N VAL A 217 3.40 -15.01 -0.57
CA VAL A 217 2.37 -15.72 -1.35
C VAL A 217 1.07 -15.73 -0.58
N ARG A 218 -0.02 -15.34 -1.23
CA ARG A 218 -1.39 -15.52 -0.71
C ARG A 218 -2.14 -16.51 -1.56
N PHE A 219 -2.88 -17.38 -0.89
CA PHE A 219 -3.82 -18.28 -1.51
C PHE A 219 -5.22 -17.75 -1.28
N VAL A 220 -5.95 -17.55 -2.36
CA VAL A 220 -7.21 -16.81 -2.34
C VAL A 220 -8.28 -17.52 -3.17
N HIS A 221 -9.53 -17.42 -2.73
CA HIS A 221 -10.66 -18.04 -3.41
C HIS A 221 -11.17 -17.15 -4.55
N GLY A 222 -11.23 -17.66 -5.78
CA GLY A 222 -11.75 -16.89 -6.93
C GLY A 222 -12.04 -17.71 -8.18
N THR A 223 -12.94 -17.23 -9.04
CA THR A 223 -13.31 -17.87 -10.32
C THR A 223 -12.79 -17.07 -11.52
N PHE A 224 -12.11 -17.73 -12.46
CA PHE A 224 -11.74 -17.12 -13.74
C PHE A 224 -12.96 -17.08 -14.69
N SER A 225 -13.64 -15.94 -14.80
CA SER A 225 -14.54 -15.71 -15.93
C SER A 225 -13.71 -15.25 -17.13
N PHE A 226 -13.48 -16.13 -18.10
CA PHE A 226 -13.03 -15.70 -19.42
C PHE A 226 -14.19 -14.96 -20.09
N ALA A 227 -14.08 -13.64 -20.21
CA ALA A 227 -14.93 -12.84 -21.10
C ALA A 227 -14.29 -12.76 -22.49
#